data_AF-A6V4R2-F1
#
_entry.id   AF-A6V4R2-F1
#
_cell.length_a   1.000
_cell.length_b   1.000
_cell.length_c   1.000
_cell.angle_alpha   90.00
_cell.angle_beta   90.00
_cell.angle_gamma   90.00
#
_symmetry.space_group_name_H-M   'P 1'
#
loop_
_entity.id
_entity.type
_entity.pdbx_description
1 polymer ?
#
loop_
_entity_poly.entity_id
_entity_poly.type
_entity_poly.pdbx_seq_one_letter_code
_entity_poly.pdbx_strand_id
1 'polypeptide(L)' 'MPKTLWIERLDTHAEPFWRVRLGTRGICFRNERAAREFAALLHSRRAWQLERNAEEKGAEAPE' A
#
# COMPACT_ATOMS: atom_id res chain seq x y z
N MET A 1 11.21 -8.37 3.71
CA MET A 1 11.05 -7.70 2.40
C MET A 1 10.03 -6.56 2.51
N PRO A 2 10.36 -5.32 2.10
CA PRO A 2 9.36 -4.27 2.03
C PRO A 2 8.31 -4.66 0.98
N LYS A 3 7.07 -4.94 1.42
CA LYS A 3 5.92 -5.13 0.52
C LYS A 3 5.80 -3.93 -0.44
N THR A 4 6.10 -4.07 -1.71
CA THR A 4 5.98 -2.96 -2.66
C THR A 4 4.49 -2.63 -2.89
N LEU A 5 4.18 -1.34 -3.01
CA LEU A 5 2.85 -0.85 -3.38
C LEU A 5 2.83 -0.63 -4.89
N TRP A 6 1.82 -1.16 -5.59
CA TRP A 6 1.63 -0.86 -7.01
C TRP A 6 0.15 -0.80 -7.37
N ILE A 7 -0.13 -0.03 -8.43
CA ILE A 7 -1.47 0.13 -9.00
C ILE A 7 -1.49 -0.59 -10.34
N GLU A 8 -2.52 -1.38 -10.58
CA GLU A 8 -2.71 -2.16 -11.79
C GLU A 8 -4.08 -1.84 -12.38
N ARG A 9 -4.14 -1.61 -13.69
CA ARG A 9 -5.40 -1.52 -14.43
C ARG A 9 -5.76 -2.91 -14.92
N LEU A 10 -6.99 -3.33 -14.66
CA LEU A 10 -7.57 -4.56 -15.15
C LEU A 10 -8.74 -4.22 -16.06
N ASP A 11 -8.52 -4.44 -17.35
CA ASP A 11 -9.56 -4.32 -18.36
C ASP A 11 -10.47 -5.55 -18.26
N THR A 12 -11.77 -5.33 -18.04
CA THR A 12 -12.78 -6.38 -18.14
C THR A 12 -13.69 -6.12 -19.33
N HIS A 13 -14.43 -7.15 -19.72
CA HIS A 13 -15.47 -7.05 -20.74
C HIS A 13 -16.56 -5.99 -20.44
N ALA A 14 -16.73 -5.59 -19.18
CA ALA A 14 -17.78 -4.66 -18.76
C ALA A 14 -17.24 -3.25 -18.50
N GLU A 15 -16.24 -3.10 -17.62
CA GLU A 15 -15.68 -1.81 -17.23
C GLU A 15 -14.25 -2.00 -16.69
N PRO A 16 -13.28 -1.11 -16.99
CA PRO A 16 -11.95 -1.20 -16.39
C PRO A 16 -12.04 -0.97 -14.88
N PHE A 17 -11.29 -1.78 -14.11
CA PHE A 17 -11.11 -1.56 -12.69
C PHE A 17 -9.64 -1.41 -12.33
N TRP A 18 -9.39 -0.71 -11.23
CA TRP A 18 -8.07 -0.35 -10.74
C TRP A 18 -7.78 -1.08 -9.46
N ARG A 19 -6.73 -1.89 -9.43
CA ARG A 19 -6.34 -2.69 -8.27
C ARG A 19 -5.11 -2.10 -7.63
N VAL A 20 -5.22 -1.72 -6.36
CA VAL A 20 -4.09 -1.31 -5.53
C VAL A 20 -3.61 -2.54 -4.75
N ARG A 21 -2.34 -2.92 -4.92
CA ARG A 21 -1.74 -4.07 -4.23
C ARG A 21 -0.66 -3.65 -3.26
N LEU A 22 -0.62 -4.35 -2.13
CA LEU A 22 0.45 -4.29 -1.14
C LEU A 22 0.88 -5.72 -0.79
N GLY A 23 1.89 -6.23 -1.50
CA GLY A 23 2.31 -7.63 -1.40
C GLY A 23 1.20 -8.59 -1.84
N THR A 24 0.70 -9.42 -0.92
CA THR A 24 -0.36 -10.41 -1.17
C THR A 24 -1.77 -9.85 -1.07
N ARG A 25 -1.95 -8.66 -0.48
CA ARG A 25 -3.26 -8.03 -0.30
C ARG A 25 -3.53 -7.05 -1.45
N GLY A 26 -4.77 -6.96 -1.89
CA GLY A 26 -5.18 -5.99 -2.89
C GLY A 26 -6.64 -5.58 -2.75
N ILE A 27 -6.96 -4.35 -3.15
CA ILE A 27 -8.31 -3.77 -3.16
C ILE A 27 -8.59 -3.23 -4.56
N CYS A 28 -9.80 -3.47 -5.07
CA CYS A 28 -10.24 -3.01 -6.38
C CYS A 28 -11.13 -1.76 -6.27
N PHE A 29 -10.96 -0.84 -7.21
CA PHE A 29 -11.70 0.41 -7.35
C PHE A 29 -12.23 0.52 -8.76
N ARG A 30 -13.45 1.04 -8.94
CA ARG A 30 -13.97 1.36 -10.28
C ARG A 30 -13.37 2.66 -10.83
N ASN A 31 -12.95 3.58 -9.97
CA ASN A 31 -12.42 4.88 -10.35
C ASN A 31 -10.90 4.93 -10.16
N GLU A 32 -10.18 5.32 -11.21
CA GLU A 32 -8.72 5.51 -11.20
C GLU A 32 -8.27 6.48 -10.10
N ARG A 33 -8.96 7.60 -9.98
CA ARG A 33 -8.64 8.66 -9.01
C ARG A 33 -8.75 8.13 -7.58
N ALA A 34 -9.80 7.38 -7.27
CA ALA A 34 -9.97 6.76 -5.96
C ALA A 34 -8.85 5.75 -5.65
N ALA A 35 -8.43 4.95 -6.64
CA ALA A 35 -7.30 4.03 -6.48
C ALA A 35 -5.99 4.77 -6.20
N ARG A 36 -5.73 5.86 -6.93
CA ARG A 36 -4.53 6.69 -6.76
C ARG A 36 -4.51 7.41 -5.41
N GLU A 37 -5.62 8.01 -5.00
CA GLU A 37 -5.76 8.67 -3.69
C GLU A 37 -5.54 7.67 -2.55
N PHE A 38 -6.14 6.47 -2.66
CA PHE A 38 -5.93 5.41 -1.68
C PHE A 38 -4.46 4.95 -1.63
N ALA A 39 -3.82 4.78 -2.79
CA ALA A 39 -2.42 4.39 -2.88
C ALA A 39 -1.49 5.44 -2.22
N ALA A 40 -1.74 6.73 -2.43
CA ALA A 40 -0.99 7.81 -1.80
C ALA A 40 -1.15 7.80 -0.26
N LEU A 41 -2.39 7.68 0.24
CA LEU A 41 -2.66 7.59 1.67
C LEU A 41 -2.00 6.35 2.30
N LEU A 42 -2.07 5.20 1.61
CA LEU A 42 -1.47 3.95 2.06
C LEU A 42 0.05 4.04 2.11
N HIS A 43 0.68 4.71 1.13
CA HIS A 43 2.11 4.96 1.13
C HIS A 43 2.53 5.78 2.37
N SER A 44 1.87 6.92 2.61
CA SER A 44 2.17 7.79 3.76
C SER A 44 1.96 7.09 5.10
N ARG A 45 0.84 6.36 5.26
CA ARG A 45 0.56 5.62 6.49
C ARG A 45 1.60 4.54 6.77
N ARG A 46 2.13 3.94 5.71
CA ARG A 46 3.10 2.86 5.82
C ARG A 46 4.50 3.37 6.14
N ALA A 47 4.91 4.50 5.56
CA ALA A 47 6.16 5.17 5.94
C ALA A 47 6.17 5.42 7.45
N TRP A 48 5.10 6.04 7.97
CA TRP A 48 4.93 6.31 9.40
C TRP A 48 4.96 5.04 10.26
N GLN A 49 4.32 3.95 9.83
CA GLN A 49 4.39 2.67 10.56
C GLN A 49 5.79 2.07 10.58
N LEU A 50 6.54 2.20 9.49
CA LEU A 50 7.91 1.68 9.41
C LEU A 50 8.87 2.48 10.28
N GLU A 51 8.74 3.81 10.30
CA GLU A 51 9.50 4.71 11.18
C GLU A 51 9.27 4.34 12.64
N ARG A 52 7.99 4.21 13.06
CA ARG A 52 7.65 3.81 14.43
C ARG A 52 8.14 2.42 14.82
N ASN A 53 7.98 1.45 13.93
CA ASN A 53 8.42 0.08 14.22
C ASN A 53 9.97 -0.03 14.24
N ALA A 54 10.68 0.88 13.56
CA ALA A 54 12.14 0.99 13.65
C ALA A 54 12.59 1.64 14.97
N GLU A 55 11.87 2.66 15.46
CA GLU A 55 12.08 3.24 16.79
C GLU A 55 11.85 2.22 17.92
N GLU A 56 10.78 1.42 17.84
CA GLU A 56 10.49 0.37 18.81
C GLU A 56 11.52 -0.77 18.77
N LYS A 57 12.08 -1.08 17.59
CA LYS A 57 13.15 -2.10 17.43
C LYS A 57 14.55 -1.62 17.82
N GLY A 58 14.79 -0.31 17.85
CA GLY A 58 16.07 0.29 18.26
C GLY A 58 16.22 0.45 19.78
N ALA A 59 15.15 0.23 20.55
CA ALA A 59 15.15 0.32 22.01
C ALA A 59 15.49 -1.02 22.72
N GLU A 60 15.73 -2.10 21.96
CA GLU A 60 16.09 -3.41 22.51
C GLU A 60 17.46 -3.86 21.97
N ALA A 61 18.53 -3.37 22.60
CA ALA A 61 19.87 -3.94 22.62
C ALA A 61 20.57 -3.46 23.91
N PRO A 62 21.42 -4.29 24.56
CA PRO A 62 21.21 -4.78 25.92
C PRO A 62 22.19 -4.19 26.95
N GLU A 63 21.99 -4.59 28.21
CA GLU A 63 22.85 -4.39 29.39
C GLU A 63 24.35 -4.64 29.16
#